data_AF-A0A9D2B7U5-F1
#
_entry.id   AF-A0A9D2B7U5-F1
#
_cell.length_a   1.000
_cell.length_b   1.000
_cell.length_c   1.000
_cell.angle_alpha   90.00
_cell.angle_beta   90.00
_cell.angle_gamma   90.00
#
_symmetry.space_group_name_H-M   'P 1'
#
loop_
_entity.id
_entity.type
_entity.pdbx_description
1 polymer ?
#
loop_
_entity_poly.entity_id
_entity_poly.type
_entity_poly.pdbx_seq_one_letter_code
_entity_poly.pdbx_strand_id
1 'polypeptide(L)' 'MLHRQNSGLEQLLRRDPEAQRFYGSLPSYVQDLIQRQPRPVKSEAQLRQSAAEILESLHY' A
#
# COMPACT_ATOMS: atom_id res chain seq x y z
N MET A 1 -3.10 19.32 11.57
CA MET A 1 -2.77 18.78 10.22
C MET A 1 -2.65 17.27 10.37
N LEU A 2 -3.70 16.52 9.99
CA LEU A 2 -3.78 15.08 10.19
C LEU A 2 -2.91 14.36 9.15
N HIS A 3 -1.67 14.00 9.52
CA HIS A 3 -1.00 12.87 8.87
C HIS A 3 -1.79 11.61 9.21
N ARG A 4 -2.80 11.32 8.38
CA ARG A 4 -3.55 10.06 8.45
C ARG A 4 -2.64 8.98 7.88
N GLN A 5 -1.66 8.58 8.68
CA GLN A 5 -0.83 7.41 8.39
C GLN A 5 -1.77 6.22 8.18
N ASN A 6 -1.48 5.43 7.16
CA ASN A 6 -2.33 4.33 6.73
C ASN A 6 -2.25 3.17 7.75
N SER A 7 -2.78 3.35 8.96
CA SER A 7 -2.64 2.40 10.07
C SER A 7 -3.20 1.01 9.74
N GLY A 8 -4.14 0.94 8.79
CA GLY A 8 -4.63 -0.33 8.24
C GLY A 8 -3.55 -1.12 7.51
N LEU A 9 -2.73 -0.43 6.71
CA LEU A 9 -1.59 -1.04 6.03
C LEU A 9 -0.59 -1.60 7.03
N GLU A 10 -0.19 -0.82 8.03
CA GLU A 10 0.77 -1.30 9.05
C GLU A 10 0.24 -2.53 9.81
N GLN A 11 -1.05 -2.54 10.15
CA GLN A 11 -1.69 -3.73 10.74
C GLN A 11 -1.70 -4.92 9.78
N LEU A 12 -1.96 -4.70 8.49
CA LEU A 12 -1.92 -5.75 7.47
C LEU A 12 -0.51 -6.32 7.33
N LEU A 13 0.51 -5.48 7.20
CA LEU A 13 1.91 -5.89 7.06
C LEU A 13 2.42 -6.65 8.29
N ARG A 14 1.88 -6.36 9.48
CA ARG A 14 2.19 -7.11 10.71
C ARG A 14 1.45 -8.43 10.82
N ARG A 15 0.20 -8.49 10.36
CA ARG A 15 -0.64 -9.71 10.45
C ARG A 15 -0.33 -10.70 9.33
N ASP A 16 0.04 -10.20 8.16
CA ASP A 16 0.10 -10.95 6.92
C ASP A 16 1.50 -10.87 6.28
N PRO A 17 2.30 -11.94 6.39
CA PRO A 17 3.68 -11.94 5.89
C PRO A 17 3.75 -11.94 4.35
N GLU A 18 2.70 -12.40 3.65
CA GLU A 18 2.64 -12.33 2.19
C GLU A 18 2.42 -10.90 1.71
N ALA A 19 1.48 -10.17 2.33
CA ALA A 19 1.29 -8.75 2.08
C ALA A 19 2.57 -7.95 2.38
N GLN A 20 3.30 -8.31 3.44
CA GLN A 20 4.59 -7.69 3.77
C GLN A 20 5.63 -7.91 2.68
N ARG A 21 5.78 -9.15 2.20
CA ARG A 21 6.72 -9.48 1.11
C ARG A 21 6.37 -8.76 -0.17
N PHE A 22 5.08 -8.73 -0.52
CA PHE A 22 4.60 -8.01 -1.70
C PHE A 22 4.88 -6.51 -1.57
N TYR A 23 4.51 -5.90 -0.45
CA TYR A 23 4.79 -4.47 -0.21
C TYR A 23 6.29 -4.15 -0.28
N GLY A 24 7.13 -5.02 0.27
CA GLY A 24 8.59 -4.89 0.22
C GLY A 24 9.19 -5.09 -1.17
N SER A 25 8.51 -5.77 -2.09
CA SER A 25 8.96 -5.91 -3.48
C SER A 25 8.56 -4.72 -4.36
N LEU A 26 7.63 -3.88 -3.89
CA LEU A 26 7.22 -2.67 -4.62
C LEU A 26 8.32 -1.60 -4.58
N PRO A 27 8.44 -0.78 -5.64
CA PRO A 27 9.33 0.38 -5.62
C PRO A 27 9.01 1.36 -4.48
N SER A 28 10.03 2.03 -3.94
CA SER A 28 9.87 2.98 -2.82
C SER A 28 8.85 4.09 -3.11
N TYR A 29 8.73 4.53 -4.37
CA TYR A 29 7.73 5.54 -4.75
C TYR A 29 6.29 4.98 -4.70
N VAL A 30 6.07 3.70 -5.05
CA VAL A 30 4.74 3.06 -4.93
C VAL A 30 4.39 2.91 -3.45
N GLN A 31 5.35 2.51 -2.63
CA GLN A 31 5.17 2.40 -1.18
C GLN A 31 4.75 3.74 -0.56
N ASP A 32 5.43 4.83 -0.92
CA ASP A 32 5.07 6.18 -0.46
C ASP A 32 3.66 6.59 -0.91
N LEU A 33 3.31 6.31 -2.17
CA LEU A 33 1.98 6.59 -2.70
C LEU A 33 0.88 5.77 -1.99
N ILE A 34 1.13 4.50 -1.70
CA ILE A 34 0.20 3.65 -0.93
C ILE A 34 0.03 4.20 0.49
N GLN A 35 1.12 4.60 1.16
CA GLN A 35 1.04 5.21 2.50
C GLN A 35 0.27 6.52 2.52
N ARG A 36 0.37 7.30 1.43
CA ARG A 36 -0.35 8.57 1.26
C ARG A 36 -1.82 8.41 0.90
N GLN A 37 -2.27 7.20 0.57
CA GLN A 37 -3.68 7.01 0.25
C GLN A 37 -4.56 7.31 1.47
N PRO A 38 -5.67 8.05 1.28
CA PRO A 38 -6.59 8.34 2.37
C PRO A 38 -7.39 7.11 2.82
N ARG A 39 -7.34 6.01 2.03
CA ARG A 39 -8.07 4.77 2.28
C ARG A 39 -7.18 3.75 2.98
N PRO A 40 -7.64 3.15 4.10
CA PRO A 40 -6.88 2.13 4.80
C PRO A 40 -6.82 0.84 3.99
N VAL A 41 -5.62 0.33 3.74
CA VAL A 41 -5.44 -0.99 3.10
C VAL A 41 -5.67 -2.09 4.13
N LYS A 42 -6.76 -2.84 4.00
CA LYS A 42 -7.17 -3.85 5.00
C LYS A 42 -6.88 -5.30 4.62
N SER A 43 -6.50 -5.55 3.36
CA SER A 43 -6.29 -6.89 2.80
C SER A 43 -5.21 -6.87 1.73
N GLU A 44 -4.55 -8.02 1.50
CA GLU A 44 -3.57 -8.19 0.43
C GLU A 44 -4.15 -7.84 -0.96
N ALA A 45 -5.38 -8.25 -1.24
CA ALA A 45 -6.06 -7.93 -2.50
C ALA A 45 -6.19 -6.41 -2.71
N GLN A 46 -6.50 -5.63 -1.66
CA GLN A 46 -6.55 -4.18 -1.74
C GLN A 46 -5.15 -3.59 -1.94
N LEU A 47 -4.14 -4.15 -1.29
CA LEU A 47 -2.75 -3.70 -1.47
C LEU A 47 -2.30 -3.88 -2.93
N ARG A 48 -2.58 -5.06 -3.51
CA ARG A 48 -2.27 -5.37 -4.90
C ARG A 48 -3.03 -4.48 -5.86
N GLN A 49 -4.33 -4.25 -5.61
CA GLN A 49 -5.14 -3.35 -6.42
C GLN A 49 -4.61 -1.91 -6.37
N SER A 50 -4.34 -1.38 -5.18
CA SER A 50 -3.76 -0.05 -5.01
C SER A 50 -2.40 0.09 -5.67
N ALA A 51 -1.54 -0.93 -5.56
CA ALA A 51 -0.25 -0.96 -6.25
C ALA A 51 -0.42 -0.97 -7.77
N ALA A 52 -1.35 -1.77 -8.29
CA ALA A 52 -1.66 -1.84 -9.72
C ALA A 52 -2.19 -0.50 -10.23
N GLU A 53 -3.16 0.12 -9.56
CA GLU A 53 -3.70 1.44 -9.95
C GLU A 53 -2.61 2.52 -9.97
N ILE A 54 -1.69 2.52 -9.00
CA ILE A 54 -0.55 3.44 -8.98
C ILE A 54 0.39 3.19 -10.16
N LEU A 55 0.74 1.91 -10.42
CA LEU A 55 1.63 1.55 -11.52
C LEU A 55 1.01 1.88 -12.89
N GLU A 56 -0.29 1.62 -13.06
CA GLU A 56 -1.02 2.00 -14.27
C GLU A 56 -1.05 3.51 -14.47
N SER A 57 -1.27 4.28 -13.39
CA SER A 57 -1.25 5.74 -13.45
C SER A 57 0.12 6.34 -13.76
N LEU A 58 1.21 5.58 -13.62
CA LEU A 58 2.57 6.02 -13.93
C LEU A 58 3.04 5.59 -15.33
N HIS A 59 2.31 4.67 -15.96
CA HIS A 59 2.56 4.22 -17.33
C HIS A 59 1.86 5.08 -18.39
N TYR A 60 1.12 6.12 -17.97
CA TYR A 60 0.43 7.11 -18.80
C TYR A 60 1.02 8.51 -18.59
#